data_AF-A0A945SA53-F1
#
_entry.id   AF-A0A945SA53-F1
#
_cell.length_a   1.000
_cell.length_b   1.000
_cell.length_c   1.000
_cell.angle_alpha   90.00
_cell.angle_beta   90.00
_cell.angle_gamma   90.00
#
_symmetry.space_group_name_H-M   'P 1'
#
loop_
_entity.id
_entity.type
_entity.pdbx_description
1 polymer ?
#
loop_
_entity_poly.entity_id
_entity_poly.type
_entity_poly.pdbx_seq_one_letter_code
_entity_poly.pdbx_strand_id
1 'polypeptide(L)'
;MKIQTYRLRLIEDPAVARFRRLEFVLEDVPLAHVFSQGVHPHSHTTGLGHDCWGTTDAIVERLNADEAFVPGLKAHLLGFNITKPTTPAYWRRQATVMLDDLLKRLRTGVHFVDDICYEELRDLAVVRLRETWSHSVACELARGVGANFAGTRAFLKSIEPDIKVTGYGSLGEYDLGRVLSVDDFLTEDRLLLQHGLELQNFRDSGALAGLTTGGGHLRLVPKIEDCNVEWRTHPDNKDATVTYKCLVEGDQVRWLPDLGDSDTQRDHARSLAGRLGKGNGRYCFESRLGAMEQALNDPCFCLRFPRLRYGPVVTEWTPAAKLRHSAVACYMVPKPIDADRTNEHLQETLREFGRKTSGRKEQLVGRIAELLAEEYARVEPELDEFFGRRCFVRLKSGHLSWQYFPVLSGHGLSSSLLSMYCLRHMRGNTILEASHLNTSVTLTDLGEALLHRRVKLDGAFVEVL
;
A
#
# COMPACT_ATOMS: atom_id res chain seq x y z
N MET A 1 0.98 -14.49 -17.17
CA MET A 1 0.83 -13.03 -17.31
C MET A 1 2.17 -12.51 -17.76
N LYS A 2 2.20 -11.53 -18.65
CA LYS A 2 3.46 -10.90 -19.03
C LYS A 2 3.78 -9.78 -18.04
N ILE A 3 4.99 -9.79 -17.49
CA ILE A 3 5.45 -8.71 -16.61
C ILE A 3 6.11 -7.67 -17.47
N GLN A 4 5.72 -6.42 -17.31
CA GLN A 4 6.33 -5.33 -18.04
C GLN A 4 7.47 -4.70 -17.23
N THR A 5 8.48 -4.20 -17.91
CA THR A 5 9.59 -3.42 -17.33
C THR A 5 10.05 -2.35 -18.31
N TYR A 6 10.75 -1.34 -17.81
CA TYR A 6 11.43 -0.39 -18.68
C TYR A 6 12.76 -0.96 -19.14
N ARG A 7 12.98 -0.98 -20.45
CA ARG A 7 14.30 -1.14 -21.03
C ARG A 7 14.87 0.23 -21.33
N LEU A 8 16.02 0.53 -20.74
CA LEU A 8 16.75 1.78 -20.87
C LEU A 8 17.97 1.54 -21.76
N ARG A 9 18.20 2.44 -22.72
CA ARG A 9 19.39 2.41 -23.58
C ARG A 9 19.87 3.82 -23.88
N LEU A 10 21.14 3.93 -24.23
CA LEU A 10 21.70 5.18 -24.72
C LEU A 10 21.73 5.15 -26.25
N ILE A 11 21.22 6.20 -26.87
CA ILE A 11 21.29 6.42 -28.32
C ILE A 11 22.12 7.66 -28.59
N GLU A 12 22.78 7.72 -29.75
CA GLU A 12 23.54 8.89 -30.17
C GLU A 12 22.64 10.13 -30.26
N ASP A 13 23.16 11.27 -29.82
CA ASP A 13 22.51 12.55 -30.02
C ASP A 13 22.64 12.95 -31.50
N PRO A 14 21.54 13.28 -32.19
CA PRO A 14 21.57 13.59 -33.62
C PRO A 14 22.36 14.87 -33.95
N ALA A 15 22.57 15.75 -32.97
CA ALA A 15 23.28 17.01 -33.13
C ALA A 15 24.75 16.93 -32.68
N VAL A 16 25.12 15.98 -31.79
CA VAL A 16 26.50 15.74 -31.37
C VAL A 16 26.76 14.24 -31.23
N ALA A 17 27.51 13.64 -32.16
CA ALA A 17 27.78 12.20 -32.16
C ALA A 17 28.48 11.68 -30.88
N ARG A 18 29.30 12.51 -30.22
CA ARG A 18 29.95 12.15 -28.93
C ARG A 18 28.97 12.12 -27.75
N PHE A 19 27.80 12.73 -27.87
CA PHE A 19 26.80 12.75 -26.82
C PHE A 19 25.78 11.64 -27.05
N ARG A 20 25.23 11.13 -25.96
CA ARG A 20 24.14 10.16 -25.99
C ARG A 20 22.97 10.66 -25.17
N ARG A 21 21.76 10.25 -25.58
CA ARG A 21 20.51 10.49 -24.84
C ARG A 21 19.91 9.20 -24.37
N LEU A 22 19.18 9.27 -23.27
CA LEU A 22 18.39 8.16 -22.76
C LEU A 22 17.22 7.89 -23.70
N GLU A 23 17.09 6.65 -24.15
CA GLU A 23 15.87 6.11 -24.72
C GLU A 23 15.31 5.03 -23.80
N PHE A 24 13.99 4.94 -23.73
CA PHE A 24 13.32 3.93 -22.93
C PHE A 24 12.06 3.43 -23.60
N VAL A 25 11.78 2.14 -23.41
CA VAL A 25 10.59 1.45 -23.90
C VAL A 25 10.08 0.48 -22.85
N LEU A 26 8.76 0.26 -22.83
CA LEU A 26 8.12 -0.75 -22.01
C LEU A 26 8.12 -2.09 -22.78
N GLU A 27 8.72 -3.11 -22.19
CA GLU A 27 8.84 -4.44 -22.79
C GLU A 27 8.38 -5.53 -21.83
N ASP A 28 7.87 -6.62 -22.38
CA ASP A 28 7.50 -7.81 -21.62
C ASP A 28 8.75 -8.63 -21.27
N VAL A 29 8.88 -9.04 -20.02
CA VAL A 29 9.97 -9.90 -19.53
C VAL A 29 9.44 -11.14 -18.82
N PRO A 30 10.17 -12.28 -18.91
CA PRO A 30 9.83 -13.48 -18.15
C PRO A 30 9.93 -13.26 -16.64
N LEU A 31 9.07 -13.94 -15.87
CA LEU A 31 9.12 -13.89 -14.40
C LEU A 31 10.48 -14.33 -13.84
N ALA A 32 11.15 -15.25 -14.52
CA ALA A 32 12.51 -15.70 -14.17
C ALA A 32 13.52 -14.54 -14.12
N HIS A 33 13.48 -13.62 -15.10
CA HIS A 33 14.42 -12.49 -15.14
C HIS A 33 14.18 -11.49 -14.01
N VAL A 34 12.92 -11.31 -13.59
CA VAL A 34 12.56 -10.46 -12.43
C VAL A 34 13.27 -10.96 -11.19
N PHE A 35 13.17 -12.25 -10.86
CA PHE A 35 13.81 -12.80 -9.68
C PHE A 35 15.33 -12.92 -9.81
N SER A 36 15.82 -13.51 -10.90
CA SER A 36 17.24 -13.88 -11.03
C SER A 36 18.15 -12.71 -11.34
N GLN A 37 17.67 -11.69 -12.05
CA GLN A 37 18.47 -10.52 -12.45
C GLN A 37 18.04 -9.24 -11.72
N GLY A 38 17.02 -9.31 -10.86
CA GLY A 38 16.49 -8.15 -10.14
C GLY A 38 15.79 -7.13 -11.05
N VAL A 39 15.28 -7.57 -12.20
CA VAL A 39 14.55 -6.68 -13.13
C VAL A 39 13.35 -6.08 -12.41
N HIS A 40 13.24 -4.76 -12.39
CA HIS A 40 12.17 -4.04 -11.70
C HIS A 40 10.85 -4.23 -12.47
N PRO A 41 9.84 -4.88 -11.88
CA PRO A 41 8.56 -5.14 -12.53
C PRO A 41 7.69 -3.90 -12.44
N HIS A 42 7.44 -3.25 -13.58
CA HIS A 42 6.64 -2.04 -13.65
C HIS A 42 5.21 -2.30 -13.15
N SER A 43 4.69 -1.40 -12.31
CA SER A 43 3.29 -1.43 -11.86
C SER A 43 2.88 -2.63 -10.98
N HIS A 44 3.83 -3.46 -10.55
CA HIS A 44 3.59 -4.59 -9.64
C HIS A 44 4.10 -4.36 -8.21
N THR A 45 4.54 -3.15 -7.85
CA THR A 45 5.23 -2.92 -6.57
C THR A 45 4.29 -2.73 -5.37
N THR A 46 3.16 -2.04 -5.51
CA THR A 46 2.38 -1.58 -4.33
C THR A 46 0.86 -1.77 -4.38
N GLY A 47 0.31 -2.49 -5.36
CA GLY A 47 -1.14 -2.77 -5.43
C GLY A 47 -2.02 -1.59 -5.80
N LEU A 48 -1.42 -0.41 -6.01
CA LEU A 48 -2.06 0.79 -6.54
C LEU A 48 -2.01 0.85 -8.08
N GLY A 49 -1.66 -0.27 -8.73
CA GLY A 49 -1.52 -0.39 -10.18
C GLY A 49 -0.31 0.33 -10.78
N HIS A 50 0.55 0.96 -9.97
CA HIS A 50 1.63 1.86 -10.40
C HIS A 50 2.81 1.88 -9.42
N ASP A 51 3.99 2.33 -9.87
CA ASP A 51 5.20 2.49 -9.05
C ASP A 51 5.21 3.84 -8.31
N CYS A 52 4.86 3.85 -7.01
CA CYS A 52 4.69 5.10 -6.23
C CYS A 52 5.70 5.33 -5.10
N TRP A 53 6.53 4.35 -4.72
CA TRP A 53 7.24 4.42 -3.44
C TRP A 53 8.76 4.32 -3.64
N GLY A 54 9.37 5.47 -3.88
CA GLY A 54 10.83 5.64 -3.88
C GLY A 54 11.54 5.21 -5.16
N THR A 55 10.86 4.63 -6.17
CA THR A 55 11.51 4.21 -7.43
C THR A 55 12.19 5.39 -8.13
N THR A 56 11.50 6.53 -8.25
CA THR A 56 12.08 7.76 -8.81
C THR A 56 13.20 8.32 -7.93
N ASP A 57 13.06 8.22 -6.60
CA ASP A 57 14.09 8.68 -5.67
C ASP A 57 15.37 7.85 -5.82
N ALA A 58 15.25 6.52 -5.89
CA ALA A 58 16.39 5.61 -6.07
C ALA A 58 17.10 5.82 -7.42
N ILE A 59 16.37 6.11 -8.49
CA ILE A 59 16.97 6.45 -9.80
C ILE A 59 17.73 7.78 -9.71
N VAL A 60 17.09 8.81 -9.16
CA VAL A 60 17.70 10.14 -9.01
C VAL A 60 18.91 10.10 -8.10
N GLU A 61 18.85 9.37 -6.99
CA GLU A 61 19.96 9.19 -6.05
C GLU A 61 21.18 8.59 -6.75
N ARG A 62 21.00 7.50 -7.51
CA ARG A 62 22.12 6.87 -8.24
C ARG A 62 22.67 7.75 -9.36
N LEU A 63 21.82 8.45 -10.10
CA LEU A 63 22.29 9.38 -11.12
C LEU A 63 22.89 10.67 -10.55
N ASN A 64 22.67 10.98 -9.27
CA ASN A 64 23.31 12.10 -8.58
C ASN A 64 24.44 11.66 -7.64
N ALA A 65 24.80 10.37 -7.64
CA ALA A 65 25.97 9.88 -6.95
C ALA A 65 27.23 10.46 -7.62
N ASP A 66 28.31 10.66 -6.86
CA ASP A 66 29.52 11.32 -7.38
C ASP A 66 30.14 10.52 -8.54
N GLU A 67 30.00 9.19 -8.53
CA GLU A 67 30.46 8.29 -9.58
C GLU A 67 29.68 8.41 -10.90
N ALA A 68 28.47 8.99 -10.86
CA ALA A 68 27.66 9.21 -12.05
C ALA A 68 28.06 10.48 -12.81
N PHE A 69 28.77 11.40 -12.17
CA PHE A 69 29.25 12.62 -12.81
C PHE A 69 30.53 12.37 -13.60
N VAL A 70 30.67 13.08 -14.71
CA VAL A 70 31.93 13.14 -15.43
C VAL A 70 32.96 13.91 -14.60
N PRO A 71 34.16 13.37 -14.35
CA PRO A 71 35.19 14.04 -13.56
C PRO A 71 35.49 15.46 -14.06
N GLY A 72 35.64 16.40 -13.12
CA GLY A 72 35.96 17.80 -13.43
C GLY A 72 34.77 18.66 -13.87
N LEU A 73 33.79 18.12 -14.61
CA LEU A 73 32.69 18.91 -15.17
C LEU A 73 31.77 19.55 -14.12
N LYS A 74 31.59 18.89 -12.96
CA LYS A 74 30.78 19.40 -11.85
C LYS A 74 31.33 20.72 -11.29
N ALA A 75 32.65 20.90 -11.26
CA ALA A 75 33.30 22.14 -10.80
C ALA A 75 33.01 23.33 -11.72
N HIS A 76 32.73 23.07 -13.00
CA HIS A 76 32.39 24.06 -14.01
C HIS A 76 30.87 24.24 -14.22
N LEU A 77 30.04 23.71 -13.31
CA LEU A 77 28.58 23.76 -13.41
C LEU A 77 28.01 23.05 -14.66
N LEU A 78 28.69 22.01 -15.15
CA LEU A 78 28.24 21.20 -16.31
C LEU A 78 27.61 19.86 -15.89
N GLY A 79 27.21 19.75 -14.62
CA GLY A 79 26.59 18.56 -14.05
C GLY A 79 25.72 18.95 -12.87
N PHE A 80 24.45 19.23 -13.13
CA PHE A 80 23.50 19.64 -12.10
C PHE A 80 22.77 18.43 -11.50
N ASN A 81 22.38 18.52 -10.23
CA ASN A 81 21.56 17.48 -9.61
C ASN A 81 20.23 17.35 -10.37
N ILE A 82 19.93 16.13 -10.80
CA ILE A 82 18.63 15.78 -11.36
C ILE A 82 17.60 15.92 -10.24
N THR A 83 16.50 16.60 -10.52
CA THR A 83 15.39 16.76 -9.58
C THR A 83 14.24 15.85 -9.97
N LYS A 84 13.62 15.23 -8.96
CA LYS A 84 12.44 14.42 -9.19
C LYS A 84 11.25 15.28 -9.64
N PRO A 85 10.34 14.74 -10.47
CA PRO A 85 9.06 15.39 -10.74
C PRO A 85 8.32 15.69 -9.43
N THR A 86 7.78 16.90 -9.30
CA THR A 86 6.93 17.27 -8.18
C THR A 86 5.55 16.65 -8.35
N THR A 87 5.08 15.96 -7.31
CA THR A 87 3.71 15.43 -7.29
C THR A 87 2.72 16.59 -7.12
N PRO A 88 1.75 16.81 -8.04
CA PRO A 88 0.70 17.78 -7.80
C PRO A 88 -0.09 17.42 -6.54
N ALA A 89 -0.42 18.41 -5.71
CA ALA A 89 -1.01 18.24 -4.38
C ALA A 89 -2.33 17.42 -4.34
N TYR A 90 -3.00 17.23 -5.48
CA TYR A 90 -4.33 16.61 -5.57
C TYR A 90 -4.38 15.19 -6.15
N TRP A 91 -3.26 14.59 -6.57
CA TRP A 91 -3.29 13.31 -7.31
C TRP A 91 -2.41 12.21 -6.69
N ARG A 92 -2.84 11.64 -5.56
CA ARG A 92 -2.26 10.39 -5.01
C ARG A 92 -2.56 9.13 -5.86
N ARG A 93 -3.28 9.24 -6.98
CA ARG A 93 -3.77 8.09 -7.78
C ARG A 93 -3.01 7.80 -9.07
N GLN A 94 -2.06 8.62 -9.51
CA GLN A 94 -1.38 8.42 -10.80
C GLN A 94 0.14 8.43 -10.65
N ALA A 95 0.69 7.34 -10.14
CA ALA A 95 2.13 7.21 -9.94
C ALA A 95 2.89 6.67 -11.17
N THR A 96 2.19 6.06 -12.13
CA THR A 96 2.73 5.71 -13.47
C THR A 96 3.28 6.93 -14.17
N VAL A 97 2.63 8.07 -13.97
CA VAL A 97 3.06 9.36 -14.53
C VAL A 97 4.42 9.78 -13.98
N MET A 98 4.78 9.45 -12.72
CA MET A 98 6.00 9.98 -12.11
C MET A 98 7.28 9.34 -12.64
N LEU A 99 7.30 8.01 -12.79
CA LEU A 99 8.46 7.33 -13.35
C LEU A 99 8.61 7.64 -14.84
N ASP A 100 7.52 7.59 -15.61
CA ASP A 100 7.53 7.99 -17.01
C ASP A 100 8.00 9.43 -17.19
N ASP A 101 7.51 10.36 -16.38
CA ASP A 101 7.89 11.77 -16.47
C ASP A 101 9.35 11.99 -16.08
N LEU A 102 9.87 11.25 -15.10
CA LEU A 102 11.31 11.26 -14.81
C LEU A 102 12.11 10.78 -16.02
N LEU A 103 11.76 9.63 -16.61
CA LEU A 103 12.46 9.09 -17.78
C LEU A 103 12.39 10.04 -18.99
N LYS A 104 11.24 10.68 -19.23
CA LYS A 104 11.08 11.72 -20.26
C LYS A 104 11.99 12.92 -20.00
N ARG A 105 12.06 13.40 -18.74
CA ARG A 105 12.95 14.51 -18.35
C ARG A 105 14.41 14.13 -18.49
N LEU A 106 14.80 12.91 -18.15
CA LEU A 106 16.17 12.42 -18.34
C LEU A 106 16.55 12.38 -19.83
N ARG A 107 15.66 11.86 -20.69
CA ARG A 107 15.86 11.83 -22.15
C ARG A 107 16.12 13.22 -22.76
N THR A 108 15.43 14.25 -22.26
CA THR A 108 15.53 15.60 -22.82
C THR A 108 16.47 16.51 -22.05
N GLY A 109 16.85 16.18 -20.82
CA GLY A 109 17.52 17.08 -19.89
C GLY A 109 18.87 16.59 -19.36
N VAL A 110 19.36 15.46 -19.87
CA VAL A 110 20.67 14.89 -19.51
C VAL A 110 21.35 14.34 -20.77
N HIS A 111 22.63 14.65 -20.91
CA HIS A 111 23.52 14.03 -21.89
C HIS A 111 24.43 13.02 -21.21
N PHE A 112 24.59 11.86 -21.82
CA PHE A 112 25.51 10.82 -21.39
C PHE A 112 26.72 10.82 -22.32
N VAL A 113 27.91 10.74 -21.75
CA VAL A 113 29.18 10.86 -22.49
C VAL A 113 30.18 9.82 -22.01
N ASP A 114 31.07 9.40 -22.91
CA ASP A 114 32.21 8.53 -22.61
C ASP A 114 33.46 9.41 -22.56
N ASP A 115 34.21 9.38 -21.45
CA ASP A 115 35.56 9.94 -21.32
C ASP A 115 35.76 11.30 -22.04
N ILE A 116 34.99 12.32 -21.65
CA ILE A 116 35.14 13.69 -22.19
C ILE A 116 35.61 14.64 -21.09
N CYS A 117 36.63 15.44 -21.39
CA CYS A 117 37.11 16.47 -20.46
C CYS A 117 36.47 17.84 -20.74
N TYR A 118 36.73 18.78 -19.83
CA TYR A 118 36.20 20.15 -19.94
C TYR A 118 36.71 20.87 -21.20
N GLU A 119 37.99 20.71 -21.52
CA GLU A 119 38.63 21.33 -22.68
C GLU A 119 38.01 20.85 -23.99
N GLU A 120 37.75 19.53 -24.10
CA GLU A 120 37.09 18.96 -25.26
C GLU A 120 35.64 19.45 -25.42
N LEU A 121 34.91 19.62 -24.32
CA LEU A 121 33.56 20.20 -24.36
C LEU A 121 33.57 21.66 -24.81
N ARG A 122 34.56 22.44 -24.34
CA ARG A 122 34.75 23.83 -24.77
C ARG A 122 35.08 23.91 -26.26
N ASP A 123 35.99 23.07 -26.75
CA ASP A 123 36.35 23.02 -28.17
C ASP A 123 35.15 22.63 -29.05
N LEU A 124 34.37 21.65 -28.60
CA LEU A 124 33.13 21.26 -29.27
C LEU A 124 32.11 22.40 -29.32
N ALA A 125 31.95 23.14 -28.22
CA ALA A 125 31.06 24.29 -28.15
C ALA A 125 31.50 25.40 -29.14
N VAL A 126 32.81 25.66 -29.24
CA VAL A 126 33.39 26.60 -30.22
C VAL A 126 33.13 26.15 -31.65
N VAL A 127 33.35 24.88 -31.98
CA VAL A 127 33.05 24.33 -33.32
C VAL A 127 31.58 24.53 -33.66
N ARG A 128 30.67 24.18 -32.75
CA ARG A 128 29.22 24.36 -32.97
C ARG A 128 28.80 25.82 -33.11
N LEU A 129 29.39 26.72 -32.33
CA LEU A 129 29.14 28.16 -32.47
C LEU A 129 29.60 28.69 -33.82
N ARG A 130 30.72 28.18 -34.36
CA ARG A 130 31.20 28.55 -35.69
C ARG A 130 30.25 28.06 -36.79
N GLU A 131 29.72 26.85 -36.65
CA GLU A 131 28.75 26.27 -37.60
C GLU A 131 27.39 26.99 -37.58
N THR A 132 26.95 27.41 -36.39
CA THR A 132 25.65 28.07 -36.18
C THR A 132 25.75 29.60 -36.06
N TRP A 133 26.92 30.16 -36.42
CA TRP A 133 27.22 31.58 -36.23
C TRP A 133 26.23 32.47 -36.99
N SER A 134 25.66 33.44 -36.28
CA SER A 134 24.69 34.36 -36.84
C SER A 134 24.63 35.66 -36.03
N HIS A 135 23.99 36.68 -36.60
CA HIS A 135 23.68 37.93 -35.90
C HIS A 135 23.01 37.68 -34.53
N SER A 136 22.07 36.74 -34.46
CA SER A 136 21.34 36.43 -33.23
C SER A 136 22.27 35.88 -32.15
N VAL A 137 23.10 34.89 -32.51
CA VAL A 137 24.07 34.26 -31.58
C VAL A 137 25.11 35.29 -31.11
N ALA A 138 25.65 36.09 -32.03
CA ALA A 138 26.60 37.17 -31.72
C ALA A 138 25.99 38.21 -30.77
N CYS A 139 24.71 38.57 -30.96
CA CYS A 139 23.98 39.46 -30.05
C CYS A 139 23.83 38.88 -28.64
N GLU A 140 23.46 37.61 -28.53
CA GLU A 140 23.30 36.95 -27.23
C GLU A 140 24.63 36.86 -26.47
N LEU A 141 25.69 36.44 -27.16
CA LEU A 141 27.04 36.38 -26.59
C LEU A 141 27.55 37.76 -26.14
N ALA A 142 27.44 38.79 -26.99
CA ALA A 142 27.87 40.15 -26.66
C ALA A 142 27.10 40.73 -25.44
N ARG A 143 25.81 40.39 -25.30
CA ARG A 143 25.02 40.74 -24.12
C ARG A 143 25.46 39.98 -22.87
N GLY A 144 26.01 38.77 -23.03
CA GLY A 144 26.52 37.95 -21.94
C GLY A 144 27.87 38.39 -21.37
N VAL A 145 28.73 39.04 -22.17
CA VAL A 145 30.08 39.48 -21.73
C VAL A 145 30.01 40.55 -20.63
N GLY A 146 29.00 41.42 -20.68
CA GLY A 146 28.84 42.51 -19.72
C GLY A 146 27.63 42.32 -18.81
N ALA A 147 27.77 42.67 -17.53
CA ALA A 147 26.62 42.69 -16.59
C ALA A 147 25.55 43.73 -16.95
N ASN A 148 25.89 44.71 -17.80
CA ASN A 148 25.00 45.78 -18.25
C ASN A 148 25.43 46.33 -19.62
N PHE A 149 24.63 47.25 -20.17
CA PHE A 149 24.84 47.82 -21.50
C PHE A 149 26.20 48.52 -21.65
N ALA A 150 26.69 49.16 -20.59
CA ALA A 150 27.99 49.83 -20.63
C ALA A 150 29.13 48.82 -20.83
N GLY A 151 29.04 47.64 -20.19
CA GLY A 151 29.97 46.52 -20.39
C GLY A 151 29.92 45.97 -21.81
N THR A 152 28.72 45.66 -22.33
CA THR A 152 28.54 45.22 -23.72
C THR A 152 29.08 46.26 -24.71
N ARG A 153 28.79 47.55 -24.51
CA ARG A 153 29.29 48.64 -25.37
C ARG A 153 30.81 48.77 -25.31
N ALA A 154 31.43 48.59 -24.14
CA ALA A 154 32.88 48.63 -24.00
C ALA A 154 33.54 47.48 -24.76
N PHE A 155 33.00 46.26 -24.64
CA PHE A 155 33.45 45.09 -25.38
C PHE A 155 33.32 45.28 -26.90
N LEU A 156 32.16 45.72 -27.38
CA LEU A 156 31.97 45.98 -28.81
C LEU A 156 32.95 47.03 -29.35
N LYS A 157 33.21 48.10 -28.57
CA LYS A 157 34.17 49.14 -28.94
C LYS A 157 35.63 48.69 -28.87
N SER A 158 35.97 47.66 -28.10
CA SER A 158 37.33 47.11 -28.13
C SER A 158 37.62 46.30 -29.40
N ILE A 159 36.58 45.77 -30.05
CA ILE A 159 36.69 45.04 -31.32
C ILE A 159 36.52 46.00 -32.52
N GLU A 160 35.46 46.81 -32.50
CA GLU A 160 35.14 47.79 -33.55
C GLU A 160 34.96 49.20 -32.94
N PRO A 161 36.03 50.02 -32.89
CA PRO A 161 35.99 51.31 -32.20
C PRO A 161 34.94 52.30 -32.72
N ASP A 162 34.62 52.21 -34.02
CA ASP A 162 33.71 53.11 -34.73
C ASP A 162 32.24 52.71 -34.59
N ILE A 163 31.94 51.58 -33.93
CA ILE A 163 30.57 51.12 -33.72
C ILE A 163 29.76 52.13 -32.88
N LYS A 164 28.64 52.61 -33.43
CA LYS A 164 27.76 53.57 -32.75
C LYS A 164 26.57 52.85 -32.13
N VAL A 165 26.79 52.33 -30.92
CA VAL A 165 25.74 51.73 -30.10
C VAL A 165 25.32 52.71 -28.99
N THR A 166 24.05 53.12 -29.00
CA THR A 166 23.45 54.10 -28.06
C THR A 166 22.55 53.45 -27.02
N GLY A 167 22.09 52.22 -27.27
CA GLY A 167 21.30 51.39 -26.34
C GLY A 167 21.13 49.95 -26.85
N TYR A 168 20.48 49.07 -26.08
CA TYR A 168 20.25 47.68 -26.50
C TYR A 168 19.45 47.55 -27.81
N GLY A 169 18.55 48.51 -28.09
CA GLY A 169 17.79 48.57 -29.34
C GLY A 169 18.66 48.80 -30.57
N SER A 170 19.73 49.61 -30.43
CA SER A 170 20.67 49.88 -31.53
C SER A 170 21.59 48.71 -31.88
N LEU A 171 21.59 47.62 -31.09
CA LEU A 171 22.34 46.40 -31.44
C LEU A 171 21.77 45.71 -32.67
N GLY A 172 20.45 45.81 -32.90
CA GLY A 172 19.79 45.23 -34.07
C GLY A 172 20.01 46.01 -35.36
N GLU A 173 20.60 47.21 -35.28
CA GLU A 173 20.93 48.04 -36.45
C GLU A 173 22.25 47.62 -37.12
N TYR A 174 23.05 46.78 -36.45
CA TYR A 174 24.32 46.26 -36.96
C TYR A 174 24.24 44.74 -37.10
N ASP A 175 24.74 44.20 -38.20
CA ASP A 175 24.94 42.75 -38.32
C ASP A 175 26.15 42.31 -37.47
N LEU A 176 25.94 42.15 -36.16
CA LEU A 176 26.97 41.69 -35.23
C LEU A 176 27.61 40.35 -35.61
N GLY A 177 26.95 39.52 -36.43
CA GLY A 177 27.54 38.27 -36.91
C GLY A 177 28.67 38.48 -37.92
N ARG A 178 28.75 39.67 -38.53
CA ARG A 178 29.86 40.08 -39.41
C ARG A 178 30.93 40.89 -38.70
N VAL A 179 30.55 41.58 -37.62
CA VAL A 179 31.46 42.43 -36.83
C VAL A 179 32.26 41.58 -35.85
N LEU A 180 31.63 40.57 -35.26
CA LEU A 180 32.23 39.67 -34.28
C LEU A 180 32.46 38.29 -34.90
N SER A 181 33.38 37.57 -34.28
CA SER A 181 33.69 36.17 -34.51
C SER A 181 33.56 35.38 -33.22
N VAL A 182 33.55 34.05 -33.31
CA VAL A 182 33.62 33.19 -32.12
C VAL A 182 34.93 33.40 -31.35
N ASP A 183 36.00 33.77 -32.04
CA ASP A 183 37.33 33.92 -31.45
C ASP A 183 37.40 35.07 -30.44
N ASP A 184 36.54 36.09 -30.61
CA ASP A 184 36.41 37.22 -29.68
C ASP A 184 35.88 36.82 -28.30
N PHE A 185 35.34 35.61 -28.17
CA PHE A 185 34.74 35.07 -26.94
C PHE A 185 35.57 33.93 -26.32
N LEU A 186 36.79 33.65 -26.80
CA LEU A 186 37.59 32.52 -26.32
C LEU A 186 37.94 32.59 -24.83
N THR A 187 37.91 33.76 -24.21
CA THR A 187 38.13 33.89 -22.76
C THR A 187 36.86 33.68 -21.92
N GLU A 188 35.70 33.59 -22.57
CA GLU A 188 34.38 33.56 -21.94
C GLU A 188 33.77 32.15 -21.98
N ASP A 189 34.46 31.17 -21.39
CA ASP A 189 34.10 29.76 -21.47
C ASP A 189 32.63 29.47 -21.13
N ARG A 190 32.10 30.13 -20.09
CA ARG A 190 30.70 29.96 -19.68
C ARG A 190 29.73 30.34 -20.80
N LEU A 191 30.01 31.42 -21.52
CA LEU A 191 29.17 31.87 -22.63
C LEU A 191 29.30 30.93 -23.83
N LEU A 192 30.53 30.50 -24.13
CA LEU A 192 30.79 29.52 -25.19
C LEU A 192 30.00 28.23 -24.95
N LEU A 193 30.06 27.67 -23.75
CA LEU A 193 29.35 26.45 -23.38
C LEU A 193 27.83 26.66 -23.38
N GLN A 194 27.35 27.81 -22.90
CA GLN A 194 25.92 28.09 -22.81
C GLN A 194 25.22 28.26 -24.15
N HIS A 195 25.89 28.86 -25.13
CA HIS A 195 25.30 29.10 -26.45
C HIS A 195 25.76 28.05 -27.49
N GLY A 196 26.90 27.40 -27.28
CA GLY A 196 27.42 26.37 -28.17
C GLY A 196 26.85 24.98 -27.92
N LEU A 197 26.39 24.70 -26.70
CA LEU A 197 25.76 23.43 -26.32
C LEU A 197 24.32 23.66 -25.89
N GLU A 198 23.41 22.82 -26.39
CA GLU A 198 21.98 22.91 -26.08
C GLU A 198 21.67 22.59 -24.60
N LEU A 199 22.53 21.80 -23.95
CA LEU A 199 22.34 21.30 -22.59
C LEU A 199 23.66 21.18 -21.86
N GLN A 200 23.62 21.50 -20.57
CA GLN A 200 24.80 21.58 -19.69
C GLN A 200 24.66 20.63 -18.49
N ASN A 201 24.09 19.44 -18.71
CA ASN A 201 23.93 18.45 -17.65
C ASN A 201 24.43 17.09 -18.11
N PHE A 202 25.71 16.86 -17.88
CA PHE A 202 26.41 15.67 -18.33
C PHE A 202 26.47 14.60 -17.24
N ARG A 203 26.40 13.34 -17.67
CA ARG A 203 26.62 12.14 -16.87
C ARG A 203 27.57 11.21 -17.60
N ASP A 204 28.32 10.45 -16.82
CA ASP A 204 29.08 9.33 -17.35
C ASP A 204 28.10 8.31 -17.93
N SER A 205 28.39 7.75 -19.11
CA SER A 205 27.52 6.76 -19.74
C SER A 205 27.41 5.46 -18.92
N GLY A 206 28.47 5.11 -18.19
CA GLY A 206 28.55 3.99 -17.27
C GLY A 206 27.61 4.15 -16.07
N ALA A 207 27.17 5.37 -15.75
CA ALA A 207 26.17 5.62 -14.71
C ALA A 207 24.87 4.83 -14.95
N LEU A 208 24.50 4.60 -16.21
CA LEU A 208 23.29 3.82 -16.55
C LEU A 208 23.44 2.33 -16.20
N ALA A 209 24.67 1.79 -16.20
CA ALA A 209 24.91 0.38 -15.83
C ALA A 209 24.56 0.09 -14.37
N GLY A 210 24.67 1.10 -13.49
CA GLY A 210 24.22 1.03 -12.09
C GLY A 210 22.70 0.95 -11.92
N LEU A 211 21.93 1.21 -12.99
CA LEU A 211 20.47 1.22 -13.01
C LEU A 211 19.86 0.17 -13.94
N THR A 212 20.68 -0.61 -14.63
CA THR A 212 20.23 -1.57 -15.64
C THR A 212 20.87 -2.94 -15.45
N THR A 213 20.21 -3.95 -16.01
CA THR A 213 20.83 -5.25 -16.32
C THR A 213 21.71 -5.13 -17.55
N GLY A 214 22.53 -6.15 -17.86
CA GLY A 214 23.29 -6.19 -19.12
C GLY A 214 22.42 -6.12 -20.39
N GLY A 215 21.14 -6.46 -20.30
CA GLY A 215 20.16 -6.31 -21.40
C GLY A 215 19.50 -4.91 -21.49
N GLY A 216 19.81 -4.01 -20.55
CA GLY A 216 19.23 -2.67 -20.46
C GLY A 216 17.94 -2.58 -19.62
N HIS A 217 17.42 -3.68 -19.07
CA HIS A 217 16.22 -3.62 -18.23
C HIS A 217 16.49 -2.92 -16.90
N LEU A 218 15.57 -2.06 -16.46
CA LEU A 218 15.63 -1.34 -15.20
C LEU A 218 15.87 -2.30 -14.05
N ARG A 219 16.91 -2.04 -13.26
CA ARG A 219 17.31 -2.83 -12.11
C ARG A 219 17.69 -1.91 -10.98
N LEU A 220 17.02 -2.07 -9.84
CA LEU A 220 17.29 -1.28 -8.64
C LEU A 220 17.76 -2.13 -7.45
N VAL A 221 17.72 -3.45 -7.56
CA VAL A 221 18.29 -4.40 -6.61
C VAL A 221 18.98 -5.52 -7.40
N PRO A 222 20.05 -6.14 -6.90
CA PRO A 222 20.75 -7.19 -7.63
C PRO A 222 19.90 -8.45 -7.83
N LYS A 223 19.02 -8.75 -6.87
CA LYS A 223 18.18 -9.94 -6.86
C LYS A 223 16.87 -9.63 -6.13
N ILE A 224 15.79 -10.29 -6.55
CA ILE A 224 14.50 -10.28 -5.85
C ILE A 224 14.27 -11.70 -5.31
N GLU A 225 13.93 -11.82 -4.03
CA GLU A 225 13.85 -13.12 -3.34
C GLU A 225 12.45 -13.45 -2.84
N ASP A 226 11.54 -12.48 -2.87
CA ASP A 226 10.15 -12.71 -2.50
C ASP A 226 9.18 -11.83 -3.27
N CYS A 227 7.92 -12.27 -3.24
CA CYS A 227 6.78 -11.52 -3.72
C CYS A 227 5.53 -11.94 -2.93
N ASN A 228 4.46 -11.16 -3.05
CA ASN A 228 3.14 -11.52 -2.56
C ASN A 228 2.25 -11.91 -3.73
N VAL A 229 1.52 -13.01 -3.60
CA VAL A 229 0.50 -13.43 -4.55
C VAL A 229 -0.83 -13.49 -3.83
N GLU A 230 -1.76 -12.64 -4.26
CA GLU A 230 -3.15 -12.69 -3.82
C GLU A 230 -3.93 -13.56 -4.81
N TRP A 231 -4.71 -14.52 -4.29
CA TRP A 231 -5.60 -15.35 -5.10
C TRP A 231 -7.04 -15.17 -4.64
N ARG A 232 -7.94 -15.01 -5.60
CA ARG A 232 -9.38 -14.87 -5.41
C ARG A 232 -10.11 -16.05 -6.05
N THR A 233 -11.28 -16.40 -5.55
CA THR A 233 -12.13 -17.43 -6.20
C THR A 233 -12.89 -16.92 -7.41
N HIS A 234 -13.12 -15.61 -7.48
CA HIS A 234 -13.73 -14.92 -8.61
C HIS A 234 -13.05 -13.55 -8.76
N PRO A 235 -12.82 -13.03 -9.98
CA PRO A 235 -12.14 -11.75 -10.18
C PRO A 235 -12.74 -10.58 -9.39
N ASP A 236 -14.08 -10.57 -9.29
CA ASP A 236 -14.86 -9.52 -8.62
C ASP A 236 -15.12 -9.75 -7.13
N ASN A 237 -14.87 -10.96 -6.61
CA ASN A 237 -15.18 -11.31 -5.23
C ASN A 237 -14.00 -10.99 -4.30
N LYS A 238 -14.16 -9.98 -3.44
CA LYS A 238 -13.15 -9.58 -2.45
C LYS A 238 -13.26 -10.33 -1.12
N ASP A 239 -14.36 -11.03 -0.89
CA ASP A 239 -14.66 -11.66 0.41
C ASP A 239 -13.97 -13.02 0.58
N ALA A 240 -13.50 -13.62 -0.53
CA ALA A 240 -12.83 -14.91 -0.56
C ALA A 240 -11.42 -14.81 -1.16
N THR A 241 -10.51 -14.17 -0.42
CA THR A 241 -9.11 -13.98 -0.85
C THR A 241 -8.11 -14.63 0.10
N VAL A 242 -7.06 -15.21 -0.47
CA VAL A 242 -5.90 -15.72 0.27
C VAL A 242 -4.66 -15.01 -0.26
N THR A 243 -3.88 -14.41 0.64
CA THR A 243 -2.58 -13.82 0.28
C THR A 243 -1.47 -14.77 0.67
N TYR A 244 -0.57 -15.04 -0.25
CA TYR A 244 0.63 -15.83 -0.05
C TYR A 244 1.86 -14.94 -0.10
N LYS A 245 2.76 -15.09 0.88
CA LYS A 245 4.16 -14.71 0.70
C LYS A 245 4.85 -15.85 -0.04
N CYS A 246 5.44 -15.54 -1.17
CA CYS A 246 6.17 -16.49 -2.00
C CYS A 246 7.65 -16.18 -1.85
N LEU A 247 8.43 -17.14 -1.38
CA LEU A 247 9.89 -17.05 -1.31
C LEU A 247 10.46 -17.78 -2.53
N VAL A 248 11.39 -17.16 -3.25
CA VAL A 248 11.93 -17.66 -4.52
C VAL A 248 13.42 -17.91 -4.39
N GLU A 249 13.82 -19.15 -4.66
CA GLU A 249 15.21 -19.59 -4.68
C GLU A 249 15.47 -20.39 -5.96
N GLY A 250 16.16 -19.76 -6.92
CA GLY A 250 16.35 -20.33 -8.25
C GLY A 250 15.01 -20.53 -8.97
N ASP A 251 14.71 -21.77 -9.35
CA ASP A 251 13.42 -22.16 -9.97
C ASP A 251 12.37 -22.61 -8.93
N GLN A 252 12.71 -22.65 -7.64
CA GLN A 252 11.79 -23.08 -6.59
C GLN A 252 11.05 -21.91 -5.97
N VAL A 253 9.74 -22.07 -5.78
CA VAL A 253 8.86 -21.11 -5.12
C VAL A 253 8.21 -21.77 -3.93
N ARG A 254 8.49 -21.25 -2.73
CA ARG A 254 7.83 -21.67 -1.48
C ARG A 254 6.68 -20.73 -1.16
N TRP A 255 5.48 -21.28 -1.09
CA TRP A 255 4.23 -20.56 -0.85
C TRP A 255 3.83 -20.63 0.62
N LEU A 256 3.67 -19.47 1.24
CA LEU A 256 3.32 -19.31 2.64
C LEU A 256 2.02 -18.49 2.76
N PRO A 257 0.86 -19.15 2.97
CA PRO A 257 -0.41 -18.43 3.11
C PRO A 257 -0.48 -17.69 4.43
N ASP A 258 -1.15 -16.54 4.41
CA ASP A 258 -1.66 -15.88 5.60
C ASP A 258 -3.08 -16.35 5.87
N LEU A 259 -3.28 -16.97 7.02
CA LEU A 259 -4.50 -17.65 7.42
C LEU A 259 -5.03 -17.03 8.72
N GLY A 260 -6.17 -16.36 8.61
CA GLY A 260 -6.96 -15.97 9.76
C GLY A 260 -7.65 -17.16 10.44
N ASP A 261 -8.76 -16.88 11.09
CA ASP A 261 -9.67 -17.84 11.71
C ASP A 261 -10.78 -18.35 10.76
N SER A 262 -10.86 -17.82 9.54
CA SER A 262 -11.86 -18.17 8.52
C SER A 262 -11.68 -19.57 7.92
N ASP A 263 -12.75 -20.40 7.98
CA ASP A 263 -12.79 -21.71 7.32
C ASP A 263 -12.75 -21.59 5.81
N THR A 264 -13.52 -20.66 5.25
CA THR A 264 -13.57 -20.39 3.82
C THR A 264 -12.18 -20.06 3.27
N GLN A 265 -11.41 -19.22 3.98
CA GLN A 265 -10.04 -18.90 3.59
C GLN A 265 -9.12 -20.14 3.61
N ARG A 266 -9.29 -21.03 4.60
CA ARG A 266 -8.52 -22.29 4.71
C ARG A 266 -8.89 -23.29 3.63
N ASP A 267 -10.17 -23.44 3.31
CA ASP A 267 -10.64 -24.28 2.21
C ASP A 267 -10.07 -23.81 0.87
N HIS A 268 -10.08 -22.50 0.63
CA HIS A 268 -9.43 -21.92 -0.54
C HIS A 268 -7.93 -22.20 -0.53
N ALA A 269 -7.24 -21.96 0.58
CA ALA A 269 -5.81 -22.23 0.65
C ALA A 269 -5.46 -23.70 0.32
N ARG A 270 -6.25 -24.66 0.84
CA ARG A 270 -6.12 -26.09 0.49
C ARG A 270 -6.38 -26.36 -0.99
N SER A 271 -7.41 -25.75 -1.57
CA SER A 271 -7.73 -25.90 -2.99
C SER A 271 -6.58 -25.43 -3.89
N LEU A 272 -6.01 -24.26 -3.59
CA LEU A 272 -4.85 -23.75 -4.35
C LEU A 272 -3.61 -24.63 -4.18
N ALA A 273 -3.32 -25.07 -2.95
CA ALA A 273 -2.22 -25.98 -2.67
C ALA A 273 -2.38 -27.33 -3.37
N GLY A 274 -3.61 -27.84 -3.49
CA GLY A 274 -3.90 -29.02 -4.29
C GLY A 274 -3.61 -28.81 -5.78
N ARG A 275 -3.96 -27.62 -6.31
CA ARG A 275 -3.76 -27.27 -7.73
C ARG A 275 -2.29 -27.03 -8.09
N LEU A 276 -1.52 -26.35 -7.25
CA LEU A 276 -0.14 -25.93 -7.56
C LEU A 276 0.94 -26.74 -6.83
N GLY A 277 0.65 -27.26 -5.65
CA GLY A 277 1.62 -27.84 -4.71
C GLY A 277 1.76 -29.35 -4.76
N LYS A 278 1.47 -30.00 -5.89
CA LYS A 278 1.60 -31.45 -6.11
C LYS A 278 0.82 -32.34 -5.11
N GLY A 279 -0.29 -31.85 -4.56
CA GLY A 279 -1.36 -32.71 -4.01
C GLY A 279 -1.25 -33.11 -2.53
N ASN A 280 -0.35 -32.52 -1.75
CA ASN A 280 -0.12 -32.94 -0.36
C ASN A 280 -1.21 -32.44 0.61
N GLY A 281 -2.10 -31.53 0.17
CA GLY A 281 -3.13 -30.89 1.01
C GLY A 281 -2.61 -29.95 2.11
N ARG A 282 -1.29 -29.69 2.16
CA ARG A 282 -0.67 -28.77 3.12
C ARG A 282 -0.89 -27.32 2.69
N TYR A 283 -1.12 -26.42 3.65
CA TYR A 283 -1.29 -24.98 3.37
C TYR A 283 -0.02 -24.34 2.81
N CYS A 284 1.13 -24.68 3.37
CA CYS A 284 2.43 -24.31 2.82
C CYS A 284 2.88 -25.39 1.83
N PHE A 285 3.30 -24.98 0.64
CA PHE A 285 3.72 -25.90 -0.41
C PHE A 285 4.83 -25.28 -1.27
N GLU A 286 5.41 -26.10 -2.13
CA GLU A 286 6.45 -25.69 -3.07
C GLU A 286 5.95 -25.92 -4.50
N SER A 287 6.32 -25.02 -5.41
CA SER A 287 6.10 -25.15 -6.84
C SER A 287 7.36 -24.72 -7.61
N ARG A 288 7.36 -24.96 -8.92
CA ARG A 288 8.35 -24.33 -9.82
C ARG A 288 7.92 -22.92 -10.19
N LEU A 289 8.88 -22.09 -10.59
CA LEU A 289 8.61 -20.72 -11.03
C LEU A 289 7.76 -20.71 -12.31
N GLY A 290 8.01 -21.63 -13.23
CA GLY A 290 7.16 -21.79 -14.42
C GLY A 290 5.69 -22.13 -14.09
N ALA A 291 5.44 -22.87 -13.02
CA ALA A 291 4.06 -23.15 -12.57
C ALA A 291 3.39 -21.91 -11.97
N MET A 292 4.14 -21.08 -11.24
CA MET A 292 3.68 -19.78 -10.77
C MET A 292 3.33 -18.86 -11.95
N GLU A 293 4.21 -18.76 -12.95
CA GLU A 293 4.00 -17.93 -14.14
C GLU A 293 2.75 -18.36 -14.93
N GLN A 294 2.52 -19.67 -15.05
CA GLN A 294 1.30 -20.23 -15.63
C GLN A 294 0.06 -19.84 -14.83
N ALA A 295 0.10 -20.00 -13.49
CA ALA A 295 -1.01 -19.64 -12.62
C ALA A 295 -1.36 -18.14 -12.71
N LEU A 296 -0.35 -17.28 -12.82
CA LEU A 296 -0.55 -15.85 -12.98
C LEU A 296 -1.22 -15.45 -14.31
N ASN A 297 -1.40 -16.35 -15.29
CA ASN A 297 -2.26 -16.07 -16.45
C ASN A 297 -3.75 -15.99 -16.10
N ASP A 298 -4.16 -16.56 -14.97
CA ASP A 298 -5.54 -16.52 -14.50
C ASP A 298 -5.81 -15.15 -13.83
N PRO A 299 -6.85 -14.39 -14.25
CA PRO A 299 -7.18 -13.07 -13.72
C PRO A 299 -7.54 -13.08 -12.23
N CYS A 300 -7.78 -14.25 -11.65
CA CYS A 300 -8.01 -14.42 -10.23
C CYS A 300 -6.75 -14.24 -9.38
N PHE A 301 -5.56 -14.17 -9.99
CA PHE A 301 -4.31 -13.91 -9.28
C PHE A 301 -3.83 -12.47 -9.44
N CYS A 302 -3.26 -11.93 -8.37
CA CYS A 302 -2.61 -10.64 -8.35
C CYS A 302 -1.20 -10.77 -7.74
N LEU A 303 -0.17 -10.48 -8.55
CA LEU A 303 1.23 -10.49 -8.13
C LEU A 303 1.67 -9.10 -7.65
N ARG A 304 2.39 -9.07 -6.52
CA ARG A 304 2.96 -7.85 -5.94
C ARG A 304 4.37 -8.04 -5.41
N PHE A 305 5.20 -7.01 -5.47
CA PHE A 305 6.57 -7.00 -4.96
C PHE A 305 6.74 -5.95 -3.85
N PRO A 306 6.24 -6.20 -2.63
CA PRO A 306 6.18 -5.20 -1.57
C PRO A 306 7.56 -4.72 -1.09
N ARG A 307 8.62 -5.53 -1.28
CA ARG A 307 10.00 -5.16 -0.93
C ARG A 307 10.68 -4.23 -1.93
N LEU A 308 10.08 -4.00 -3.10
CA LEU A 308 10.56 -2.99 -4.06
C LEU A 308 10.01 -1.59 -3.74
N ARG A 309 9.92 -1.28 -2.44
CA ARG A 309 9.62 0.04 -1.92
C ARG A 309 10.93 0.64 -1.45
N TYR A 310 11.46 1.62 -2.16
CA TYR A 310 12.77 2.21 -1.90
C TYR A 310 12.71 3.39 -0.91
N GLY A 311 11.65 3.47 -0.09
CA GLY A 311 11.45 4.48 0.94
C GLY A 311 11.70 3.94 2.35
N PRO A 312 11.26 4.64 3.42
CA PRO A 312 11.43 4.16 4.79
C PRO A 312 10.82 2.76 4.97
N VAL A 313 11.57 1.88 5.61
CA VAL A 313 11.25 0.46 5.78
C VAL A 313 9.90 0.32 6.48
N VAL A 314 8.90 -0.13 5.74
CA VAL A 314 7.63 -0.57 6.33
C VAL A 314 7.86 -1.97 6.91
N THR A 315 7.40 -2.18 8.14
CA THR A 315 7.48 -3.43 8.89
C THR A 315 7.20 -4.64 8.00
N GLU A 316 8.12 -5.61 8.00
CA GLU A 316 7.96 -6.82 7.19
C GLU A 316 6.69 -7.57 7.58
N TRP A 317 5.81 -7.77 6.61
CA TRP A 317 4.66 -8.64 6.80
C TRP A 317 5.14 -10.10 6.81
N THR A 318 4.83 -10.78 7.90
CA THR A 318 5.08 -12.21 8.09
C THR A 318 3.74 -12.93 8.03
N PRO A 319 3.57 -13.91 7.13
CA PRO A 319 2.36 -14.73 7.09
C PRO A 319 2.12 -15.36 8.46
N ALA A 320 0.90 -15.25 8.95
CA ALA A 320 0.52 -15.83 10.22
C ALA A 320 -0.59 -16.86 10.00
N ALA A 321 -0.71 -17.80 10.94
CA ALA A 321 -1.88 -18.64 11.04
C ALA A 321 -2.45 -18.47 12.44
N LYS A 322 -3.70 -18.01 12.56
CA LYS A 322 -4.38 -18.07 13.87
C LYS A 322 -4.77 -19.53 14.13
N LEU A 323 -4.22 -20.13 15.16
CA LEU A 323 -4.77 -21.40 15.65
C LEU A 323 -6.19 -21.14 16.11
N ARG A 324 -7.14 -21.98 15.68
CA ARG A 324 -8.45 -22.00 16.33
C ARG A 324 -8.19 -22.24 17.80
N HIS A 325 -8.62 -21.32 18.67
CA HIS A 325 -8.92 -21.75 20.02
C HIS A 325 -9.93 -22.88 19.86
N SER A 326 -9.62 -24.05 20.39
CA SER A 326 -10.64 -25.08 20.62
C SER A 326 -11.75 -24.37 21.40
N ALA A 327 -12.81 -23.98 20.70
CA ALA A 327 -13.82 -23.12 21.28
C ALA A 327 -14.61 -23.99 22.24
N VAL A 328 -14.24 -23.92 23.53
CA VAL A 328 -15.13 -24.41 24.57
C VAL A 328 -16.44 -23.65 24.36
N ALA A 329 -17.54 -24.39 24.18
CA ALA A 329 -18.81 -23.80 23.83
C ALA A 329 -19.17 -22.72 24.86
N CYS A 330 -19.32 -21.49 24.38
CA CYS A 330 -19.59 -20.32 25.20
C CYS A 330 -21.04 -19.89 24.96
N TYR A 331 -21.83 -19.85 26.02
CA TYR A 331 -23.26 -19.59 26.01
C TYR A 331 -23.58 -18.24 26.63
N MET A 332 -24.50 -17.49 26.06
CA MET A 332 -24.98 -16.22 26.62
C MET A 332 -26.46 -16.31 26.94
N VAL A 333 -26.86 -15.73 28.07
CA VAL A 333 -28.27 -15.45 28.37
C VAL A 333 -28.64 -14.11 27.75
N PRO A 334 -29.65 -14.02 26.85
CA PRO A 334 -30.06 -12.75 26.28
C PRO A 334 -30.58 -11.78 27.35
N LYS A 335 -30.60 -10.49 27.04
CA LYS A 335 -31.05 -9.46 27.98
C LYS A 335 -32.52 -9.70 28.37
N PRO A 336 -32.84 -9.82 29.68
CA PRO A 336 -34.21 -10.02 30.15
C PRO A 336 -35.07 -8.76 29.94
N ILE A 337 -36.38 -8.92 30.06
CA ILE A 337 -37.33 -7.79 30.08
C ILE A 337 -37.05 -6.95 31.33
N ASP A 338 -37.16 -5.63 31.22
CA ASP A 338 -36.96 -4.70 32.33
C ASP A 338 -38.09 -3.65 32.40
N ALA A 339 -38.20 -3.03 33.57
CA ALA A 339 -39.20 -2.01 33.88
C ALA A 339 -38.97 -0.70 33.11
N ASP A 340 -37.83 -0.50 32.44
CA ASP A 340 -37.57 0.70 31.63
C ASP A 340 -38.32 0.68 30.29
N ARG A 341 -38.82 -0.49 29.87
CA ARG A 341 -39.61 -0.64 28.64
C ARG A 341 -40.87 0.24 28.64
N THR A 342 -41.38 0.53 27.44
CA THR A 342 -42.61 1.31 27.25
C THR A 342 -43.81 0.57 27.81
N ASN A 343 -44.84 1.31 28.24
CA ASN A 343 -46.08 0.71 28.74
C ASN A 343 -46.71 -0.24 27.70
N GLU A 344 -46.66 0.12 26.42
CA GLU A 344 -47.17 -0.71 25.32
C GLU A 344 -46.49 -2.09 25.27
N HIS A 345 -45.16 -2.14 25.42
CA HIS A 345 -44.41 -3.39 25.39
C HIS A 345 -44.68 -4.26 26.64
N LEU A 346 -44.84 -3.65 27.81
CA LEU A 346 -45.25 -4.35 29.03
C LEU A 346 -46.67 -4.92 28.90
N GLN A 347 -47.58 -4.17 28.27
CA GLN A 347 -48.94 -4.63 27.98
C GLN A 347 -48.97 -5.75 26.95
N GLU A 348 -48.13 -5.69 25.92
CA GLU A 348 -48.00 -6.75 24.91
C GLU A 348 -47.49 -8.05 25.53
N THR A 349 -46.44 -7.98 26.35
CA THR A 349 -45.93 -9.12 27.11
C THR A 349 -47.04 -9.76 27.97
N LEU A 350 -47.83 -8.97 28.69
CA LEU A 350 -48.95 -9.49 29.47
C LEU A 350 -50.08 -10.08 28.59
N ARG A 351 -50.33 -9.47 27.43
CA ARG A 351 -51.38 -9.91 26.48
C ARG A 351 -51.06 -11.28 25.88
N GLU A 352 -49.80 -11.52 25.52
CA GLU A 352 -49.33 -12.81 24.98
C GLU A 352 -49.65 -13.98 25.93
N PHE A 353 -49.63 -13.73 27.24
CA PHE A 353 -49.91 -14.73 28.29
C PHE A 353 -51.32 -14.60 28.88
N GLY A 354 -52.24 -13.88 28.21
CA GLY A 354 -53.64 -13.78 28.63
C GLY A 354 -53.87 -13.02 29.95
N ARG A 355 -52.92 -12.17 30.36
CA ARG A 355 -52.99 -11.40 31.61
C ARG A 355 -53.60 -10.01 31.41
N LYS A 356 -54.13 -9.44 32.50
CA LYS A 356 -54.77 -8.12 32.50
C LYS A 356 -53.75 -7.00 32.20
N THR A 357 -54.00 -6.21 31.15
CA THR A 357 -53.10 -5.18 30.61
C THR A 357 -53.40 -3.74 31.07
N SER A 358 -54.48 -3.51 31.81
CA SER A 358 -54.87 -2.17 32.29
C SER A 358 -54.18 -1.82 33.62
N GLY A 359 -53.69 -0.59 33.79
CA GLY A 359 -53.16 -0.09 35.06
C GLY A 359 -52.01 0.92 34.91
N ARG A 360 -51.49 1.41 36.04
CA ARG A 360 -50.25 2.20 36.08
C ARG A 360 -49.04 1.29 35.80
N LYS A 361 -47.92 1.86 35.34
CA LYS A 361 -46.69 1.12 34.99
C LYS A 361 -46.23 0.15 36.10
N GLU A 362 -46.24 0.60 37.35
CA GLU A 362 -45.90 -0.22 38.53
C GLU A 362 -46.78 -1.47 38.66
N GLN A 363 -48.08 -1.34 38.37
CA GLN A 363 -49.02 -2.46 38.41
C GLN A 363 -48.79 -3.46 37.26
N LEU A 364 -48.32 -2.98 36.11
CA LEU A 364 -47.95 -3.84 34.99
C LEU A 364 -46.67 -4.61 35.31
N VAL A 365 -45.66 -3.93 35.86
CA VAL A 365 -44.39 -4.55 36.30
C VAL A 365 -44.64 -5.61 37.37
N GLY A 366 -45.48 -5.33 38.37
CA GLY A 366 -45.84 -6.32 39.40
C GLY A 366 -46.50 -7.57 38.82
N ARG A 367 -47.43 -7.43 37.86
CA ARG A 367 -48.04 -8.58 37.17
C ARG A 367 -47.05 -9.36 36.31
N ILE A 368 -46.06 -8.69 35.72
CA ILE A 368 -45.01 -9.39 34.98
C ILE A 368 -44.11 -10.16 35.95
N ALA A 369 -43.82 -9.64 37.14
CA ALA A 369 -43.08 -10.37 38.17
C ALA A 369 -43.83 -11.63 38.63
N GLU A 370 -45.16 -11.53 38.85
CA GLU A 370 -46.02 -12.68 39.16
C GLU A 370 -46.02 -13.70 38.01
N LEU A 371 -46.20 -13.23 36.76
CA LEU A 371 -46.16 -14.09 35.57
C LEU A 371 -44.82 -14.81 35.43
N LEU A 372 -43.70 -14.12 35.65
CA LEU A 372 -42.37 -14.71 35.61
C LEU A 372 -42.21 -15.80 36.67
N ALA A 373 -42.75 -15.61 37.89
CA ALA A 373 -42.69 -16.60 38.94
C ALA A 373 -43.50 -17.87 38.61
N GLU A 374 -44.71 -17.71 38.07
CA GLU A 374 -45.56 -18.82 37.63
C GLU A 374 -44.95 -19.59 36.46
N GLU A 375 -44.49 -18.87 35.44
CA GLU A 375 -43.89 -19.46 34.24
C GLU A 375 -42.55 -20.12 34.57
N TYR A 376 -41.77 -19.55 35.50
CA TYR A 376 -40.56 -20.18 36.02
C TYR A 376 -40.87 -21.54 36.64
N ALA A 377 -41.87 -21.63 37.53
CA ALA A 377 -42.24 -22.90 38.15
C ALA A 377 -42.69 -23.95 37.13
N ARG A 378 -43.26 -23.52 35.99
CA ARG A 378 -43.66 -24.41 34.90
C ARG A 378 -42.47 -24.94 34.09
N VAL A 379 -41.45 -24.11 33.85
CA VAL A 379 -40.29 -24.47 33.01
C VAL A 379 -39.10 -25.02 33.80
N GLU A 380 -39.10 -24.89 35.14
CA GLU A 380 -38.03 -25.37 36.02
C GLU A 380 -37.65 -26.84 35.75
N PRO A 381 -38.59 -27.79 35.55
CA PRO A 381 -38.22 -29.18 35.24
C PRO A 381 -37.45 -29.36 33.91
N GLU A 382 -37.78 -28.57 32.88
CA GLU A 382 -37.07 -28.62 31.58
C GLU A 382 -35.65 -28.05 31.73
N LEU A 383 -35.52 -26.95 32.48
CA LEU A 383 -34.22 -26.34 32.77
C LEU A 383 -33.36 -27.27 33.64
N ASP A 384 -33.93 -27.90 34.66
CA ASP A 384 -33.25 -28.89 35.50
C ASP A 384 -32.81 -30.13 34.72
N GLU A 385 -33.57 -30.60 33.73
CA GLU A 385 -33.11 -31.68 32.86
C GLU A 385 -31.86 -31.28 32.07
N PHE A 386 -31.83 -30.05 31.55
CA PHE A 386 -30.70 -29.54 30.77
C PHE A 386 -29.46 -29.26 31.63
N PHE A 387 -29.62 -28.51 32.72
CA PHE A 387 -28.54 -28.10 33.62
C PHE A 387 -28.16 -29.18 34.64
N GLY A 388 -29.01 -30.19 34.87
CA GLY A 388 -28.70 -31.31 35.77
C GLY A 388 -27.66 -32.27 35.20
N ARG A 389 -27.51 -32.30 33.87
CA ARG A 389 -26.50 -33.12 33.18
C ARG A 389 -25.23 -32.35 32.84
N ARG A 390 -25.16 -31.05 33.14
CA ARG A 390 -24.13 -30.12 32.63
C ARG A 390 -23.76 -29.07 33.66
N CYS A 391 -22.47 -28.87 33.90
CA CYS A 391 -21.99 -27.79 34.76
C CYS A 391 -21.44 -26.64 33.89
N PHE A 392 -21.71 -25.40 34.30
CA PHE A 392 -21.21 -24.23 33.58
C PHE A 392 -20.42 -23.29 34.50
N VAL A 393 -19.39 -22.67 33.96
CA VAL A 393 -18.63 -21.60 34.62
C VAL A 393 -18.88 -20.28 33.92
N ARG A 394 -19.25 -19.27 34.71
CA ARG A 394 -19.46 -17.90 34.25
C ARG A 394 -18.13 -17.16 34.11
N LEU A 395 -17.90 -16.63 32.91
CA LEU A 395 -16.80 -15.74 32.56
C LEU A 395 -17.28 -14.28 32.60
N LYS A 396 -16.55 -13.43 33.34
CA LYS A 396 -16.88 -12.00 33.50
C LYS A 396 -16.61 -11.16 32.24
N SER A 397 -15.74 -11.61 31.33
CA SER A 397 -15.40 -10.92 30.09
C SER A 397 -16.05 -11.59 28.87
N GLY A 398 -16.61 -10.78 27.97
CA GLY A 398 -17.30 -11.27 26.78
C GLY A 398 -16.34 -11.95 25.82
N HIS A 399 -16.48 -13.27 25.66
CA HIS A 399 -15.92 -13.97 24.51
C HIS A 399 -16.69 -13.51 23.25
N LEU A 400 -16.01 -13.24 22.14
CA LEU A 400 -16.66 -12.71 20.93
C LEU A 400 -17.48 -13.76 20.17
N SER A 401 -17.24 -15.04 20.43
CA SER A 401 -17.95 -16.18 19.85
C SER A 401 -18.83 -16.85 20.92
N TRP A 402 -20.09 -16.44 21.01
CA TRP A 402 -21.07 -17.02 21.91
C TRP A 402 -22.30 -17.52 21.13
N GLN A 403 -23.03 -18.45 21.74
CA GLN A 403 -24.32 -18.94 21.26
C GLN A 403 -25.37 -18.83 22.36
N TYR A 404 -26.65 -18.93 22.02
CA TYR A 404 -27.71 -18.99 23.04
C TYR A 404 -27.83 -20.40 23.62
N PHE A 405 -28.34 -20.51 24.84
CA PHE A 405 -28.68 -21.81 25.40
C PHE A 405 -29.80 -22.46 24.56
N PRO A 406 -29.68 -23.74 24.18
CA PRO A 406 -30.64 -24.44 23.33
C PRO A 406 -31.84 -24.95 24.14
N VAL A 407 -32.43 -24.11 24.99
CA VAL A 407 -33.60 -24.41 25.84
C VAL A 407 -34.62 -23.28 25.74
N LEU A 408 -35.89 -23.56 26.02
CA LEU A 408 -36.99 -22.58 25.92
C LEU A 408 -37.09 -21.89 24.55
N SER A 409 -36.69 -22.58 23.48
CA SER A 409 -36.73 -22.03 22.12
C SER A 409 -38.16 -21.69 21.72
N GLY A 410 -38.42 -20.42 21.39
CA GLY A 410 -39.76 -19.92 21.05
C GLY A 410 -40.60 -19.46 22.24
N HIS A 411 -40.10 -19.53 23.48
CA HIS A 411 -40.80 -18.99 24.64
C HIS A 411 -40.61 -17.47 24.73
N GLY A 412 -41.71 -16.70 24.77
CA GLY A 412 -41.68 -15.23 24.79
C GLY A 412 -40.92 -14.61 25.98
N LEU A 413 -40.80 -15.37 27.08
CA LEU A 413 -40.09 -14.96 28.31
C LEU A 413 -38.74 -15.68 28.52
N SER A 414 -38.22 -16.41 27.52
CA SER A 414 -37.01 -17.24 27.61
C SER A 414 -35.81 -16.54 28.27
N SER A 415 -35.49 -15.31 27.86
CA SER A 415 -34.39 -14.51 28.43
C SER A 415 -34.54 -14.26 29.93
N SER A 416 -35.75 -13.93 30.38
CA SER A 416 -36.04 -13.65 31.79
C SER A 416 -36.05 -14.92 32.64
N LEU A 417 -36.64 -16.00 32.13
CA LEU A 417 -36.68 -17.29 32.81
C LEU A 417 -35.28 -17.90 32.96
N LEU A 418 -34.46 -17.84 31.92
CA LEU A 418 -33.05 -18.26 31.98
C LEU A 418 -32.24 -17.40 32.95
N SER A 419 -32.47 -16.08 32.95
CA SER A 419 -31.80 -15.19 33.90
C SER A 419 -32.15 -15.54 35.35
N MET A 420 -33.44 -15.81 35.64
CA MET A 420 -33.90 -16.23 36.96
C MET A 420 -33.28 -17.57 37.36
N TYR A 421 -33.24 -18.55 36.44
CA TYR A 421 -32.63 -19.86 36.70
C TYR A 421 -31.15 -19.72 37.04
N CYS A 422 -30.39 -19.01 36.20
CA CYS A 422 -28.97 -18.77 36.45
C CYS A 422 -28.73 -18.07 37.79
N LEU A 423 -29.55 -17.07 38.16
CA LEU A 423 -29.41 -16.37 39.44
C LEU A 423 -29.72 -17.25 40.66
N ARG A 424 -30.65 -18.20 40.54
CA ARG A 424 -30.97 -19.16 41.63
C ARG A 424 -29.94 -20.27 41.75
N HIS A 425 -29.39 -20.73 40.63
CA HIS A 425 -28.53 -21.91 40.57
C HIS A 425 -27.02 -21.58 40.51
N MET A 426 -26.65 -20.30 40.67
CA MET A 426 -25.25 -19.88 40.71
C MET A 426 -24.62 -20.01 42.10
N ARG A 427 -23.60 -20.84 42.23
CA ARG A 427 -22.72 -20.91 43.39
C ARG A 427 -21.61 -19.86 43.29
N GLY A 428 -21.54 -18.97 44.28
CA GLY A 428 -20.47 -17.95 44.40
C GLY A 428 -20.35 -17.04 43.17
N ASN A 429 -21.46 -16.76 42.49
CA ASN A 429 -21.55 -15.99 41.23
C ASN A 429 -20.70 -16.53 40.06
N THR A 430 -20.21 -17.77 40.14
CA THR A 430 -19.21 -18.30 39.21
C THR A 430 -19.62 -19.63 38.60
N ILE A 431 -20.17 -20.57 39.39
CA ILE A 431 -20.53 -21.91 38.91
C ILE A 431 -22.04 -21.98 38.80
N LEU A 432 -22.57 -22.43 37.67
CA LEU A 432 -23.99 -22.71 37.45
C LEU A 432 -24.18 -24.23 37.40
N GLU A 433 -24.90 -24.75 38.41
CA GLU A 433 -25.17 -26.18 38.57
C GLU A 433 -26.59 -26.38 39.12
N ALA A 434 -27.37 -27.30 38.54
CA ALA A 434 -28.77 -27.51 38.96
C ALA A 434 -28.91 -27.94 40.43
N SER A 435 -27.91 -28.65 40.97
CA SER A 435 -27.91 -29.11 42.36
C SER A 435 -27.78 -27.99 43.39
N HIS A 436 -27.32 -26.81 42.99
CA HIS A 436 -27.29 -25.64 43.86
C HIS A 436 -28.57 -24.86 43.70
N LEU A 437 -29.25 -24.53 44.81
CA LEU A 437 -30.46 -23.71 44.78
C LEU A 437 -30.41 -22.63 45.86
N ASN A 438 -30.44 -21.37 45.43
CA ASN A 438 -30.59 -20.23 46.31
C ASN A 438 -32.08 -19.94 46.55
N THR A 439 -32.53 -20.20 47.77
CA THR A 439 -33.91 -19.96 48.23
C THR A 439 -34.05 -18.74 49.14
N SER A 440 -33.04 -17.86 49.18
CA SER A 440 -33.08 -16.66 50.05
C SER A 440 -34.08 -15.58 49.61
N VAL A 441 -34.56 -15.66 48.37
CA VAL A 441 -35.48 -14.69 47.74
C VAL A 441 -36.62 -15.47 47.09
N THR A 442 -37.86 -14.98 47.20
CA THR A 442 -39.00 -15.61 46.53
C THR A 442 -38.92 -15.44 45.02
N LEU A 443 -39.60 -16.29 44.24
CA LEU A 443 -39.58 -16.18 42.78
C LEU A 443 -40.14 -14.84 42.28
N THR A 444 -41.19 -14.33 42.94
CA THR A 444 -41.79 -13.03 42.62
C THR A 444 -40.83 -11.89 42.94
N ASP A 445 -40.17 -11.92 44.11
CA ASP A 445 -39.18 -10.91 44.49
C ASP A 445 -37.96 -10.92 43.54
N LEU A 446 -37.54 -12.11 43.09
CA LEU A 446 -36.47 -12.26 42.10
C LEU A 446 -36.89 -11.70 40.74
N GLY A 447 -38.11 -11.99 40.29
CA GLY A 447 -38.69 -11.43 39.07
C GLY A 447 -38.77 -9.90 39.14
N GLU A 448 -39.23 -9.35 40.26
CA GLU A 448 -39.25 -7.90 40.51
C GLU A 448 -37.83 -7.31 40.50
N ALA A 449 -36.89 -7.95 41.21
CA ALA A 449 -35.50 -7.49 41.26
C ALA A 449 -34.84 -7.50 39.87
N LEU A 450 -35.16 -8.47 39.02
CA LEU A 450 -34.67 -8.55 37.64
C LEU A 450 -35.27 -7.43 36.78
N LEU A 451 -36.60 -7.21 36.87
CA LEU A 451 -37.30 -6.16 36.14
C LEU A 451 -36.76 -4.77 36.49
N HIS A 452 -36.48 -4.52 37.77
CA HIS A 452 -35.89 -3.25 38.24
C HIS A 452 -34.36 -3.17 38.10
N ARG A 453 -33.72 -4.17 37.48
CA ARG A 453 -32.26 -4.28 37.35
C ARG A 453 -31.49 -4.18 38.68
N ARG A 454 -32.12 -4.53 39.80
CA ARG A 454 -31.48 -4.64 41.12
C ARG A 454 -30.49 -5.81 41.15
N VAL A 455 -30.78 -6.84 40.34
CA VAL A 455 -29.88 -7.96 40.05
C VAL A 455 -29.59 -8.01 38.54
N LYS A 456 -28.38 -8.43 38.17
CA LYS A 456 -27.96 -8.54 36.77
C LYS A 456 -27.10 -9.77 36.53
N LEU A 457 -27.31 -10.39 35.38
CA LEU A 457 -26.53 -11.50 34.88
C LEU A 457 -25.69 -11.01 33.69
N ASP A 458 -24.41 -10.76 33.94
CA ASP A 458 -23.46 -10.28 32.93
C ASP A 458 -22.44 -11.37 32.57
N GLY A 459 -21.98 -11.39 31.34
CA GLY A 459 -20.92 -12.31 30.89
C GLY A 459 -21.47 -13.56 30.19
N ALA A 460 -20.59 -14.53 29.98
CA ALA A 460 -20.90 -15.73 29.22
C ALA A 460 -20.59 -17.00 30.06
N PHE A 461 -21.20 -18.11 29.70
CA PHE A 461 -21.10 -19.38 30.41
C PHE A 461 -20.34 -20.37 29.55
N VAL A 462 -19.43 -21.11 30.16
CA VAL A 462 -18.66 -22.14 29.47
C VAL A 462 -18.96 -23.47 30.12
N GLU A 463 -19.32 -24.46 29.31
CA GLU A 463 -19.57 -25.82 29.79
C GLU A 463 -18.27 -26.45 30.29
N VAL A 464 -18.30 -26.96 31.51
CA VAL A 464 -17.18 -27.70 32.11
C VAL A 464 -17.44 -29.17 31.88
N LEU A 465 -16.56 -29.81 31.10
CA LEU A 465 -16.57 -31.25 30.82
C LEU A 465 -16.23 -32.08 32.05
#